data_AF-A0A529MCS5-F1
#
_entry.id   AF-A0A529MCS5-F1
#
_cell.length_a   1.000
_cell.length_b   1.000
_cell.length_c   1.000
_cell.angle_alpha   90.00
_cell.angle_beta   90.00
_cell.angle_gamma   90.00
#
_symmetry.space_group_name_H-M   'P 1'
#
loop_
_entity.id
_entity.type
_entity.pdbx_description
1 polymer ?
#
loop_
_entity_poly.entity_id
_entity_poly.type
_entity_poly.pdbx_seq_one_letter_code
_entity_poly.pdbx_strand_id
1 'polypeptide(L)'
;MQIAFRTDASIEIGTGHVMRCLTLADALRERGAECLFICRLHTGHLMDLIAERGHRTVALPRPPADATLTHGAPAHAYWLGTDWATDAQETHRAIGSADCLVVDHYGLDRRWEEALRSACQYLMVIDDLADRPHDCDLLLDQSLGRTKEDYDSLLG
;
A
#
# COMPACT_ATOMS: atom_id res chain seq x y z
N MET A 1 1.73 -16.69 -9.50
CA MET A 1 0.91 -15.46 -9.45
C MET A 1 1.82 -14.33 -9.00
N GLN A 2 1.79 -13.19 -9.68
CA GLN A 2 2.57 -12.00 -9.32
C GLN A 2 1.71 -11.09 -8.44
N ILE A 3 2.12 -10.92 -7.18
CA ILE A 3 1.41 -10.06 -6.20
C ILE A 3 2.30 -8.87 -5.88
N ALA A 4 1.80 -7.67 -6.13
CA ALA A 4 2.46 -6.44 -5.73
C ALA A 4 1.87 -5.91 -4.42
N PHE A 5 2.70 -5.33 -3.57
CA PHE A 5 2.31 -4.66 -2.34
C PHE A 5 2.76 -3.21 -2.38
N ARG A 6 1.84 -2.25 -2.26
CA ARG A 6 2.18 -0.85 -1.99
C ARG A 6 1.97 -0.59 -0.50
N THR A 7 3.08 -0.50 0.22
CA THR A 7 3.08 -0.30 1.68
C THR A 7 4.39 0.36 2.10
N ASP A 8 4.34 1.16 3.16
CA ASP A 8 5.52 1.82 3.73
C ASP A 8 5.68 1.50 5.21
N ALA A 9 6.94 1.51 5.63
CA ALA A 9 7.35 1.63 7.02
C ALA A 9 8.33 2.79 7.15
N SER A 10 8.30 3.46 8.29
CA SER A 10 9.23 4.52 8.62
C SER A 10 9.29 4.73 10.13
N ILE A 11 10.18 5.62 10.57
CA ILE A 11 10.19 6.06 11.98
C ILE A 11 8.84 6.67 12.39
N GLU A 12 8.15 7.35 11.47
CA GLU A 12 6.88 8.05 11.74
C GLU A 12 5.66 7.16 11.55
N ILE A 13 5.63 6.34 10.49
CA ILE A 13 4.55 5.41 10.17
C ILE A 13 4.55 4.22 11.13
N GLY A 14 5.72 3.87 11.66
CA GLY A 14 5.95 2.60 12.34
C GLY A 14 6.11 1.45 11.35
N THR A 15 5.99 0.22 11.87
CA THR A 15 6.28 -1.02 11.12
C THR A 15 5.04 -1.87 10.81
N GLY A 16 3.87 -1.49 11.34
CA GLY A 16 2.65 -2.30 11.32
C GLY A 16 2.25 -2.77 9.91
N HIS A 17 2.18 -1.84 8.95
CA HIS A 17 1.81 -2.13 7.57
C HIS A 17 2.70 -3.19 6.92
N VAL A 18 4.02 -2.99 6.98
CA VAL A 18 4.99 -3.94 6.41
C VAL A 18 4.90 -5.30 7.09
N MET A 19 4.75 -5.36 8.42
CA MET A 19 4.70 -6.64 9.14
C MET A 19 3.44 -7.46 8.81
N ARG A 20 2.27 -6.82 8.69
CA ARG A 20 1.04 -7.53 8.29
C ARG A 20 1.09 -7.93 6.81
N CYS A 21 1.58 -7.06 5.93
CA CYS A 21 1.80 -7.39 4.53
C CYS A 21 2.81 -8.54 4.35
N LEU A 22 3.89 -8.59 5.14
CA LEU A 22 4.85 -9.71 5.13
C LEU A 22 4.19 -11.03 5.54
N THR A 23 3.31 -11.01 6.54
CA THR A 23 2.57 -12.19 6.98
C THR A 23 1.70 -12.74 5.84
N LEU A 24 0.99 -11.85 5.12
CA LEU A 24 0.22 -12.21 3.94
C LEU A 24 1.10 -12.72 2.79
N ALA A 25 2.20 -12.02 2.50
CA ALA A 25 3.14 -12.39 1.44
C ALA A 25 3.83 -13.74 1.70
N ASP A 26 4.21 -14.04 2.94
CA ASP A 26 4.77 -15.33 3.35
C ASP A 26 3.77 -16.46 3.05
N ALA A 27 2.51 -16.31 3.47
CA ALA A 27 1.45 -17.29 3.21
C ALA A 27 1.12 -17.45 1.72
N LEU A 28 1.17 -16.37 0.93
CA LEU A 28 0.98 -16.41 -0.52
C LEU A 28 2.15 -17.10 -1.23
N ARG A 29 3.39 -16.85 -0.78
CA ARG A 29 4.59 -17.49 -1.32
C ARG A 29 4.60 -19.00 -1.08
N GLU A 30 4.14 -19.47 0.08
CA GLU A 30 3.93 -20.90 0.36
C GLU A 30 2.96 -21.56 -0.62
N ARG A 31 2.07 -20.77 -1.25
CA ARG A 31 1.12 -21.21 -2.27
C ARG A 31 1.63 -20.98 -3.71
N GLY A 32 2.91 -20.60 -3.87
CA GLY A 32 3.55 -20.39 -5.16
C GLY A 32 3.37 -19.00 -5.77
N ALA A 33 2.98 -18.00 -4.98
CA ALA A 33 3.01 -16.61 -5.44
C ALA A 33 4.43 -16.02 -5.39
N GLU A 34 4.72 -15.12 -6.31
CA GLU A 34 5.89 -14.25 -6.27
C GLU A 34 5.43 -12.88 -5.79
N CYS A 35 6.06 -12.37 -4.73
CA CYS A 35 5.66 -11.12 -4.10
C CYS A 35 6.70 -10.02 -4.38
N LEU A 36 6.20 -8.86 -4.79
CA LEU A 36 6.95 -7.63 -5.00
C LEU A 36 6.43 -6.55 -4.03
N PHE A 37 7.31 -5.99 -3.23
CA PHE A 37 7.01 -4.84 -2.39
C PHE A 37 7.51 -3.55 -3.04
N ILE A 38 6.61 -2.57 -3.13
CA ILE A 38 6.88 -1.23 -3.63
C ILE A 38 6.81 -0.31 -2.41
N CYS A 39 7.99 0.12 -1.96
CA CYS A 39 8.15 0.91 -0.75
C CYS A 39 8.88 2.20 -1.09
N ARG A 40 8.47 3.31 -0.48
CA ARG A 40 9.21 4.56 -0.55
C ARG A 40 10.41 4.54 0.40
N LEU A 41 11.50 5.17 -0.03
CA LEU A 41 12.75 5.33 0.73
C LEU A 41 12.62 6.30 1.92
N HIS A 42 11.66 6.08 2.80
CA HIS A 42 11.58 6.78 4.08
C HIS A 42 12.75 6.39 5.00
N THR A 43 13.08 7.29 5.93
CA THR A 43 14.01 6.94 7.01
C THR A 43 13.35 5.90 7.92
N GLY A 44 14.04 4.77 8.13
CA GLY A 44 13.49 3.62 8.87
C GLY A 44 12.66 2.65 8.03
N HIS A 45 12.78 2.69 6.69
CA HIS A 45 12.16 1.69 5.82
C HIS A 45 12.58 0.26 6.19
N LEU A 46 11.75 -0.72 5.82
CA LEU A 46 11.99 -2.14 6.11
C LEU A 46 12.27 -3.00 4.86
N MET A 47 12.76 -2.41 3.77
CA MET A 47 13.06 -3.15 2.54
C MET A 47 14.10 -4.28 2.74
N ASP A 48 15.12 -4.07 3.58
CA ASP A 48 16.12 -5.12 3.86
C ASP A 48 15.46 -6.34 4.55
N LEU A 49 14.56 -6.11 5.52
CA LEU A 49 13.78 -7.18 6.15
C LEU A 49 12.88 -7.90 5.15
N ILE A 50 12.26 -7.17 4.22
CA ILE A 50 11.43 -7.77 3.16
C ILE A 50 12.27 -8.67 2.26
N ALA A 51 13.47 -8.23 1.87
CA ALA A 51 14.40 -9.01 1.08
C ALA A 51 14.92 -10.25 1.84
N GLU A 52 15.23 -10.11 3.14
CA GLU A 52 15.61 -11.22 4.03
C GLU A 52 14.50 -12.28 4.15
N ARG A 53 13.23 -11.87 4.05
CA ARG A 53 12.06 -12.78 4.00
C ARG A 53 11.87 -13.47 2.64
N GLY A 54 12.72 -13.16 1.66
CA GLY A 54 12.72 -13.78 0.34
C GLY A 54 11.77 -13.13 -0.66
N HIS A 55 11.28 -11.91 -0.38
CA HIS A 55 10.41 -11.16 -1.28
C HIS A 55 11.19 -10.09 -2.05
N ARG A 56 10.72 -9.73 -3.24
CA ARG A 56 11.37 -8.69 -4.05
C ARG A 56 10.98 -7.31 -3.53
N THR A 57 11.87 -6.34 -3.63
CA THR A 57 11.60 -4.94 -3.28
C THR A 57 11.96 -4.01 -4.42
N VAL A 58 11.14 -2.99 -4.66
CA VAL A 58 11.45 -1.84 -5.52
C VAL A 58 11.24 -0.56 -4.70
N ALA A 59 12.26 0.29 -4.73
CA ALA A 59 12.28 1.54 -4.01
C ALA A 59 11.65 2.67 -4.82
N LEU A 60 10.66 3.36 -4.26
CA LEU A 60 10.22 4.67 -4.74
C LEU A 60 11.16 5.78 -4.22
N PRO A 61 11.29 6.92 -4.95
CA PRO A 61 12.17 8.01 -4.57
C PRO A 61 11.98 8.50 -3.13
N ARG A 62 13.11 8.82 -2.47
CA ARG A 62 13.10 9.40 -1.12
C ARG A 62 12.29 10.71 -1.10
N PRO A 63 11.45 10.94 -0.08
CA PRO A 63 10.79 12.22 0.12
C PRO A 63 11.81 13.37 0.16
N PRO A 64 11.56 14.52 -0.50
CA PRO A 64 12.41 15.69 -0.35
C PRO A 64 12.56 16.08 1.12
N ALA A 65 13.77 16.48 1.53
CA ALA A 65 14.05 16.87 2.92
C ALA A 65 13.16 18.03 3.41
N ASP A 66 12.76 18.89 2.48
CA ASP A 66 11.96 20.10 2.72
C ASP A 66 10.53 19.95 2.18
N ALA A 67 10.10 18.72 1.85
CA ALA A 67 8.73 18.48 1.44
C ALA A 67 7.83 18.96 2.57
N THR A 68 7.10 20.04 2.30
CA THR A 68 6.01 20.45 3.19
C THR A 68 5.04 19.29 3.18
N LEU A 69 5.02 18.56 4.30
CA LEU A 69 4.07 17.49 4.58
C LEU A 69 2.68 18.10 4.43
N THR A 70 2.09 17.95 3.23
CA THR A 70 0.80 18.52 2.93
C THR A 70 -0.21 17.73 3.75
N HIS A 71 -0.70 18.38 4.81
CA HIS A 71 -1.86 17.90 5.54
C HIS A 71 -3.05 18.09 4.59
N GLY A 72 -3.42 17.01 3.92
CA GLY A 72 -4.51 16.96 2.96
C GLY A 72 -5.54 15.91 3.37
N ALA A 73 -6.43 15.57 2.45
CA ALA A 73 -7.21 14.36 2.53
C ALA A 73 -6.52 13.28 1.69
N PRO A 74 -6.34 12.03 2.19
CA PRO A 74 -6.75 11.55 3.53
C PRO A 74 -5.94 12.15 4.69
N ALA A 75 -6.40 12.01 5.94
CA ALA A 75 -5.75 12.59 7.12
C ALA A 75 -4.26 12.21 7.25
N HIS A 76 -3.91 11.02 6.77
CA HIS A 76 -2.54 10.48 6.76
C HIS A 76 -1.81 10.67 5.42
N ALA A 77 -2.29 11.56 4.53
CA ALA A 77 -1.66 11.81 3.21
C ALA A 77 -0.17 12.17 3.34
N TYR A 78 0.21 12.87 4.40
CA TYR A 78 1.60 13.24 4.66
C TYR A 78 2.54 12.04 4.83
N TRP A 79 2.04 10.86 5.22
CA TRP A 79 2.85 9.64 5.33
C TRP A 79 3.42 9.17 4.00
N LEU A 80 2.82 9.55 2.86
CA LEU A 80 3.35 9.22 1.54
C LEU A 80 4.69 9.88 1.25
N GLY A 81 5.02 11.00 1.90
CA GLY A 81 6.21 11.80 1.59
C GLY A 81 6.21 12.46 0.20
N THR A 82 5.08 12.41 -0.51
CA THR A 82 4.78 13.11 -1.76
C THR A 82 3.26 13.20 -1.94
N ASP A 83 2.77 13.84 -2.99
CA ASP A 83 1.34 13.81 -3.33
C ASP A 83 0.90 12.47 -3.94
N TRP A 84 -0.38 12.13 -3.81
CA TRP A 84 -0.92 10.85 -4.28
C TRP A 84 -0.72 10.63 -5.79
N ALA A 85 -0.75 11.67 -6.62
CA ALA A 85 -0.63 11.51 -8.07
C ALA A 85 0.81 11.18 -8.47
N THR A 86 1.78 11.81 -7.81
CA THR A 86 3.19 11.46 -7.94
C THR A 86 3.45 10.02 -7.47
N ASP A 87 2.92 9.63 -6.30
CA ASP A 87 3.06 8.25 -5.80
C ASP A 87 2.44 7.22 -6.76
N ALA A 88 1.25 7.52 -7.30
CA ALA A 88 0.58 6.66 -8.27
C ALA A 88 1.44 6.45 -9.52
N GLN A 89 2.00 7.53 -10.07
CA GLN A 89 2.87 7.46 -11.25
C GLN A 89 4.14 6.66 -10.98
N GLU A 90 4.78 6.87 -9.83
CA GLU A 90 5.98 6.13 -9.44
C GLU A 90 5.71 4.65 -9.21
N THR A 91 4.59 4.33 -8.55
CA THR A 91 4.12 2.95 -8.33
C THR A 91 3.82 2.27 -9.66
N HIS A 92 3.11 2.94 -10.57
CA HIS A 92 2.79 2.40 -11.89
C HIS A 92 4.07 2.09 -12.71
N ARG A 93 5.14 2.88 -12.56
CA ARG A 93 6.44 2.56 -13.19
C ARG A 93 7.15 1.39 -12.52
N ALA A 94 7.02 1.26 -11.20
CA ALA A 94 7.69 0.24 -10.40
C ALA A 94 7.05 -1.16 -10.50
N ILE A 95 5.72 -1.22 -10.63
CA ILE A 95 4.95 -2.46 -10.55
C ILE A 95 5.13 -3.37 -11.76
N GLY A 96 5.32 -2.81 -12.96
CA GLY A 96 5.26 -3.57 -14.20
C GLY A 96 3.86 -4.13 -14.44
N SER A 97 3.69 -5.45 -14.35
CA SER A 97 2.39 -6.12 -14.42
C SER A 97 2.21 -7.01 -13.19
N ALA A 98 1.09 -6.87 -12.49
CA ALA A 98 0.72 -7.72 -11.36
C ALA A 98 -0.64 -8.40 -11.60
N ASP A 99 -0.80 -9.62 -11.11
CA ASP A 99 -2.11 -10.28 -11.06
C ASP A 99 -2.98 -9.61 -9.98
N CYS A 100 -2.36 -9.22 -8.85
CA CYS A 100 -3.03 -8.48 -7.79
C CYS A 100 -2.11 -7.39 -7.22
N LEU A 101 -2.66 -6.19 -6.98
CA LEU A 101 -2.02 -5.12 -6.23
C LEU A 101 -2.71 -5.00 -4.87
N VAL A 102 -1.97 -5.30 -3.80
CA VAL A 102 -2.38 -5.08 -2.42
C VAL A 102 -1.90 -3.71 -1.97
N VAL A 103 -2.80 -2.88 -1.45
CA VAL A 103 -2.51 -1.54 -0.95
C VAL A 103 -2.75 -1.53 0.55
N ASP A 104 -1.74 -1.13 1.32
CA ASP A 104 -1.82 -1.02 2.78
C ASP A 104 -1.13 0.27 3.22
N HIS A 105 -1.85 1.38 3.04
CA HIS A 105 -1.34 2.71 3.30
C HIS A 105 -2.47 3.73 3.53
N TYR A 106 -2.55 4.31 4.73
CA TYR A 106 -3.61 5.27 5.10
C TYR A 106 -3.64 6.57 4.28
N GLY A 107 -2.51 6.94 3.68
CA GLY A 107 -2.44 8.10 2.79
C GLY A 107 -3.06 7.88 1.39
N LEU A 108 -3.49 6.67 1.04
CA LEU A 108 -4.02 6.33 -0.28
C LEU A 108 -5.53 6.10 -0.23
N ASP A 109 -6.24 6.71 -1.18
CA ASP A 109 -7.69 6.59 -1.34
C ASP A 109 -8.07 6.23 -2.78
N ARG A 110 -9.37 6.18 -3.05
CA ARG A 110 -9.98 5.96 -4.36
C ARG A 110 -9.27 6.62 -5.53
N ARG A 111 -8.75 7.85 -5.40
CA ARG A 111 -8.09 8.55 -6.52
C ARG A 111 -6.81 7.87 -6.96
N TRP A 112 -6.04 7.36 -5.99
CA TRP A 112 -4.81 6.62 -6.27
C TRP A 112 -5.15 5.23 -6.83
N GLU A 113 -6.18 4.58 -6.28
CA GLU A 113 -6.60 3.24 -6.69
C GLU A 113 -7.11 3.24 -8.14
N GLU A 114 -7.98 4.18 -8.49
CA GLU A 114 -8.47 4.39 -9.86
C GLU A 114 -7.30 4.59 -10.85
N ALA A 115 -6.25 5.33 -10.45
CA ALA A 115 -5.08 5.58 -11.29
C ALA A 115 -4.22 4.32 -11.52
N LEU A 116 -4.34 3.30 -10.67
CA LEU A 116 -3.56 2.05 -10.74
C LEU A 116 -4.36 0.87 -11.29
N ARG A 117 -5.66 1.04 -11.59
CA ARG A 117 -6.51 -0.01 -12.15
C ARG A 117 -5.94 -0.67 -13.41
N SER A 118 -5.23 0.07 -14.26
CA SER A 118 -4.61 -0.50 -15.47
C SER A 118 -3.32 -1.30 -15.21
N ALA A 119 -2.76 -1.23 -14.00
CA ALA A 119 -1.49 -1.86 -13.66
C ALA A 119 -1.64 -3.26 -13.04
N CYS A 120 -2.86 -3.67 -12.70
CA CYS A 120 -3.16 -4.95 -12.06
C CYS A 120 -4.48 -5.54 -12.57
N GLN A 121 -4.69 -6.85 -12.41
CA GLN A 121 -6.00 -7.47 -12.71
C GLN A 121 -6.97 -7.30 -11.54
N TYR A 122 -6.45 -7.41 -10.31
CA TYR A 122 -7.20 -7.19 -9.08
C TYR A 122 -6.50 -6.17 -8.19
N LEU A 123 -7.28 -5.32 -7.53
CA LEU A 123 -6.83 -4.39 -6.52
C LEU A 123 -7.45 -4.76 -5.18
N MET A 124 -6.60 -5.03 -4.19
CA MET A 124 -6.99 -5.33 -2.83
C MET A 124 -6.54 -4.21 -1.90
N VAL A 125 -7.41 -3.74 -1.03
CA VAL A 125 -7.08 -2.74 0.00
C VAL A 125 -7.11 -3.40 1.37
N ILE A 126 -6.09 -3.15 2.18
CA ILE A 126 -6.10 -3.37 3.62
C ILE A 126 -6.42 -2.03 4.26
N ASP A 127 -7.57 -1.94 4.92
CA ASP A 127 -8.00 -0.74 5.61
C ASP A 127 -8.62 -1.12 6.96
N ASP A 128 -8.22 -0.42 8.01
CA ASP A 128 -8.75 -0.56 9.36
C ASP A 128 -9.28 0.77 9.94
N LEU A 129 -9.37 1.81 9.10
CA LEU A 129 -9.86 3.14 9.51
C LEU A 129 -11.34 3.33 9.16
N ALA A 130 -11.79 2.86 8.00
CA ALA A 130 -13.12 3.14 7.44
C ALA A 130 -13.45 4.65 7.43
N ASP A 131 -12.49 5.46 6.96
CA ASP A 131 -12.55 6.93 7.02
C ASP A 131 -12.45 7.60 5.64
N ARG A 132 -12.26 6.83 4.58
CA ARG A 132 -12.06 7.32 3.21
C ARG A 132 -12.64 6.35 2.18
N PRO A 133 -13.02 6.84 0.99
CA PRO A 133 -13.54 5.99 -0.07
C PRO A 133 -12.43 5.19 -0.75
N HIS A 134 -12.82 4.01 -1.24
CA HIS A 134 -11.99 3.04 -1.94
C HIS A 134 -12.66 2.54 -3.22
N ASP A 135 -11.87 2.37 -4.28
CA ASP A 135 -12.17 1.67 -5.53
C ASP A 135 -11.30 0.42 -5.61
N CYS A 136 -11.80 -0.69 -5.06
CA CYS A 136 -11.06 -1.96 -4.97
C CYS A 136 -11.96 -3.18 -5.25
N ASP A 137 -11.36 -4.29 -5.65
CA ASP A 137 -12.07 -5.56 -5.87
C ASP A 137 -12.25 -6.36 -4.58
N LEU A 138 -11.35 -6.14 -3.61
CA LEU A 138 -11.38 -6.78 -2.31
C LEU A 138 -10.92 -5.79 -1.22
N LEU A 139 -11.69 -5.64 -0.17
CA LEU A 139 -11.29 -4.93 1.04
C LEU A 139 -11.12 -5.92 2.20
N LEU A 140 -10.01 -5.79 2.93
CA LEU A 140 -9.73 -6.53 4.15
C LEU A 140 -9.59 -5.56 5.33
N ASP A 141 -10.50 -5.67 6.28
CA ASP A 141 -10.35 -5.10 7.62
C ASP A 141 -10.26 -6.22 8.65
N GLN A 142 -9.17 -6.21 9.42
CA GLN A 142 -8.85 -7.20 10.44
C GLN A 142 -9.22 -6.76 11.88
N SER A 143 -9.83 -5.59 12.03
CA SER A 143 -10.17 -4.98 13.32
C SER A 143 -11.29 -5.71 14.02
N LEU A 144 -11.13 -5.94 15.33
CA LEU A 144 -12.16 -6.58 16.13
C LEU A 144 -13.41 -5.70 16.19
N GLY A 145 -14.55 -6.27 15.80
CA GLY A 145 -15.83 -5.58 15.82
C GLY A 145 -16.14 -4.78 14.55
N ARG A 146 -15.27 -4.81 13.53
CA ARG A 146 -15.59 -4.23 12.23
C ARG A 146 -16.73 -5.00 11.56
N THR A 147 -17.64 -4.25 10.95
CA THR A 147 -18.77 -4.76 10.18
C THR A 147 -18.71 -4.27 8.74
N LYS A 148 -19.52 -4.87 7.86
CA LYS A 148 -19.56 -4.46 6.45
C LYS A 148 -20.17 -3.06 6.31
N GLU A 149 -21.14 -2.76 7.18
CA GLU A 149 -21.91 -1.52 7.22
C GLU A 149 -21.01 -0.29 7.45
N ASP A 150 -19.86 -0.47 8.11
CA ASP A 150 -18.85 0.58 8.31
C ASP A 150 -18.29 1.11 6.97
N TYR A 151 -18.44 0.35 5.88
CA TYR A 151 -17.94 0.68 4.55
C TYR A 151 -19.04 0.98 3.51
N ASP A 152 -20.32 1.01 3.90
CA ASP A 152 -21.46 1.12 2.95
C ASP A 152 -21.40 2.34 2.03
N SER A 153 -20.84 3.47 2.50
CA SER A 153 -20.65 4.69 1.71
C SER A 153 -19.22 4.90 1.22
N LEU A 154 -18.32 3.95 1.48
CA LEU A 154 -16.89 4.06 1.24
C LEU A 154 -16.41 3.13 0.12
N LEU A 155 -17.26 2.28 -0.44
CA LEU A 155 -16.92 1.38 -1.55
C LEU A 155 -17.69 1.76 -2.81
N GLY A 156 -17.03 1.83 -3.96
CA GLY A 156 -17.69 1.92 -5.26
C GLY A 156 -16.75 2.27 -6.40
#